data_AF-A0A1G9Z405-F1
#
_entry.id   AF-A0A1G9Z405-F1
#
_cell.length_a   1.000
_cell.length_b   1.000
_cell.length_c   1.000
_cell.angle_alpha   90.00
_cell.angle_beta   90.00
_cell.angle_gamma   90.00
#
_symmetry.space_group_name_H-M   'P 1'
#
loop_
_entity.id
_entity.type
_entity.pdbx_description
1 polymer ?
#
loop_
_entity_poly.entity_id
_entity_poly.type
_entity_poly.pdbx_seq_one_letter_code
_entity_poly.pdbx_strand_id
1 'polypeptide(L)'
;MSNITMQDIESLLENEIRPILAKHNGDIIINDYTDNILRIRLTGQCSGCPSASLTTEEIISAKVKEHFPEIKDVILITGVSDDLLMQAKALMTKHT
;
A
#
# COMPACT_ATOMS: atom_id res chain seq x y z
N MET A 1 -5.89 -11.19 -24.70
CA MET A 1 -5.68 -9.90 -24.02
C MET A 1 -6.27 -10.03 -22.65
N SER A 2 -5.43 -10.19 -21.63
CA SER A 2 -5.88 -10.16 -20.24
C SER A 2 -6.44 -8.76 -20.02
N ASN A 3 -7.76 -8.65 -19.82
CA ASN A 3 -8.37 -7.42 -19.34
C ASN A 3 -8.43 -7.59 -17.83
N ILE A 4 -7.47 -7.00 -17.10
CA ILE A 4 -7.61 -6.95 -15.65
C ILE A 4 -8.82 -6.11 -15.31
N THR A 5 -9.75 -6.71 -14.57
CA THR A 5 -10.87 -5.96 -14.01
C THR A 5 -10.55 -5.59 -12.57
N MET A 6 -11.23 -4.56 -12.05
CA MET A 6 -11.15 -4.23 -10.62
C MET A 6 -11.52 -5.43 -9.73
N GLN A 7 -12.38 -6.32 -10.22
CA GLN A 7 -12.81 -7.53 -9.50
C GLN A 7 -11.70 -8.56 -9.35
N ASP A 8 -10.83 -8.70 -10.36
CA ASP A 8 -9.66 -9.57 -10.29
C ASP A 8 -8.67 -9.08 -9.23
N ILE A 9 -8.39 -7.77 -9.23
CA ILE A 9 -7.52 -7.13 -8.25
C ILE A 9 -8.12 -7.27 -6.84
N GLU A 10 -9.41 -7.00 -6.69
CA GLU A 10 -10.10 -7.12 -5.41
C GLU A 10 -10.08 -8.56 -4.87
N SER A 11 -10.28 -9.56 -5.74
CA SER A 11 -10.19 -10.97 -5.34
C SER A 11 -8.79 -11.35 -4.87
N LEU A 12 -7.74 -10.89 -5.55
CA LEU A 12 -6.36 -11.09 -5.10
C LEU A 12 -6.15 -10.46 -3.71
N LEU A 13 -6.56 -9.21 -3.53
CA LEU A 13 -6.41 -8.50 -2.27
C LEU A 13 -7.20 -9.18 -1.14
N GLU A 14 -8.40 -9.70 -1.42
CA GLU A 14 -9.23 -10.40 -0.43
C GLU A 14 -8.60 -11.73 0.02
N ASN A 15 -8.01 -12.49 -0.89
CA ASN A 15 -7.45 -13.80 -0.59
C ASN A 15 -6.03 -13.74 -0.02
N GLU A 16 -5.18 -12.82 -0.49
CA GLU A 16 -3.78 -12.75 -0.08
C GLU A 16 -3.54 -11.64 0.97
N ILE A 17 -4.13 -10.45 0.78
CA ILE A 17 -3.76 -9.25 1.55
C ILE A 17 -4.65 -9.05 2.79
N ARG A 18 -5.98 -9.11 2.66
CA ARG A 18 -6.93 -8.96 3.78
C ARG A 18 -6.65 -9.92 4.95
N PRO A 19 -6.32 -11.21 4.79
CA PRO A 19 -6.00 -12.06 5.94
C PRO A 19 -4.70 -11.65 6.64
N ILE A 20 -3.73 -11.10 5.92
CA ILE A 20 -2.50 -10.56 6.52
C ILE A 20 -2.84 -9.30 7.31
N LEU A 21 -3.63 -8.39 6.74
CA LEU A 21 -4.06 -7.15 7.40
C LEU A 21 -4.99 -7.40 8.59
N ALA A 22 -5.88 -8.37 8.50
CA ALA A 22 -6.82 -8.73 9.56
C ALA A 22 -6.08 -9.18 10.84
N LYS A 23 -4.93 -9.86 10.72
CA LYS A 23 -4.05 -10.17 11.86
C LYS A 23 -3.55 -8.93 12.58
N HIS A 24 -3.45 -7.80 11.87
CA HIS A 24 -3.03 -6.50 12.40
C HIS A 24 -4.22 -5.56 12.67
N ASN A 25 -5.46 -6.06 12.65
CA ASN A 25 -6.67 -5.23 12.74
C ASN A 25 -6.68 -4.07 11.71
N GLY A 26 -6.09 -4.32 10.55
CA GLY A 26 -6.08 -3.44 9.40
C GLY A 26 -6.98 -3.97 8.29
N ASP A 27 -7.29 -3.11 7.34
CA ASP A 27 -8.05 -3.42 6.14
C ASP A 27 -7.50 -2.61 4.94
N ILE A 28 -7.93 -2.92 3.72
CA ILE A 28 -7.45 -2.29 2.49
C ILE A 28 -8.62 -2.04 1.55
N ILE A 29 -8.63 -0.83 1.00
CA ILE A 29 -9.60 -0.42 -0.01
C ILE A 29 -8.87 0.02 -1.29
N ILE A 30 -9.40 -0.37 -2.44
CA ILE A 30 -8.95 0.17 -3.72
C ILE A 30 -9.59 1.54 -3.90
N ASN A 31 -8.77 2.56 -4.12
CA ASN A 31 -9.24 3.91 -4.36
C ASN A 31 -9.46 4.16 -5.85
N ASP A 32 -8.53 3.74 -6.71
CA ASP A 32 -8.56 4.01 -8.14
C ASP A 32 -7.58 3.08 -8.90
N TYR A 33 -7.87 2.79 -10.17
CA TYR A 33 -6.94 2.08 -11.06
C TYR A 33 -6.96 2.76 -12.43
N THR A 34 -5.87 3.46 -12.77
CA THR A 34 -5.76 4.22 -14.03
C THR A 34 -4.31 4.27 -14.48
N ASP A 35 -4.08 4.34 -15.80
CA ASP A 35 -2.74 4.30 -16.40
C ASP A 35 -1.88 3.10 -15.94
N ASN A 36 -2.52 1.97 -15.64
CA ASN A 36 -1.87 0.80 -15.03
C ASN A 36 -1.25 1.07 -13.65
N ILE A 37 -1.71 2.12 -12.96
CA ILE A 37 -1.31 2.47 -11.59
C ILE A 37 -2.48 2.19 -10.66
N LEU A 38 -2.27 1.29 -9.70
CA LEU A 38 -3.25 0.93 -8.69
C LEU A 38 -3.08 1.80 -7.45
N ARG A 39 -4.10 2.59 -7.11
CA ARG A 39 -4.14 3.39 -5.89
C ARG A 39 -4.95 2.68 -4.84
N ILE A 40 -4.33 2.40 -3.70
CA ILE A 40 -4.96 1.71 -2.57
C ILE A 40 -4.90 2.59 -1.32
N ARG A 41 -5.75 2.34 -0.36
CA ARG A 41 -5.70 2.97 0.96
C ARG A 41 -5.80 1.89 2.02
N LEU A 42 -4.88 1.90 2.98
CA LEU A 42 -4.96 1.07 4.17
C LEU A 42 -5.84 1.75 5.22
N THR A 43 -6.78 1.01 5.77
CA THR A 43 -7.71 1.43 6.82
C THR A 43 -7.49 0.62 8.09
N GLY A 44 -7.99 1.10 9.24
CA GLY A 44 -7.89 0.39 10.52
C GLY A 44 -6.64 0.74 11.34
N GLN A 45 -6.22 -0.16 12.22
CA GLN A 45 -5.14 0.10 13.19
C GLN A 45 -3.76 0.20 12.53
N CYS A 46 -3.61 -0.30 11.31
CA CYS A 46 -2.43 -0.15 10.46
C CYS A 46 -2.20 1.29 9.96
N SER A 47 -3.18 2.19 10.05
CA SER A 47 -3.04 3.59 9.61
C SER A 47 -2.14 4.44 10.54
N GLY A 48 -1.78 3.93 11.72
CA GLY A 48 -1.01 4.67 12.73
C GLY A 48 0.48 4.33 12.85
N CYS A 49 0.98 3.28 12.16
CA CYS A 49 2.36 2.82 12.30
C CYS A 49 3.17 3.06 11.00
N PRO A 50 3.98 4.12 10.91
CA PRO A 50 4.69 4.50 9.68
C PRO A 50 5.67 3.43 9.18
N SER A 51 6.28 2.64 10.09
CA SER A 51 7.16 1.53 9.69
C SER A 51 6.42 0.31 9.15
N ALA A 52 5.14 0.13 9.48
CA ALA A 52 4.34 -0.99 8.98
C ALA A 52 3.79 -0.71 7.57
N SER A 53 3.49 0.56 7.26
CA SER A 53 2.91 0.96 5.97
C SER A 53 3.85 0.70 4.79
N LEU A 54 5.15 1.01 4.95
CA LEU A 54 6.17 0.83 3.92
C LEU A 54 6.35 -0.65 3.55
N THR A 55 6.51 -1.51 4.55
CA THR A 55 6.64 -2.96 4.34
C THR A 55 5.37 -3.56 3.71
N THR A 56 4.20 -3.05 4.09
CA THR A 56 2.92 -3.54 3.58
C THR A 56 2.72 -3.14 2.12
N GLU A 57 3.05 -1.90 1.75
CA GLU A 57 2.99 -1.42 0.37
C GLU A 57 3.89 -2.26 -0.55
N GLU A 58 5.13 -2.50 -0.14
CA GLU A 58 6.09 -3.33 -0.91
C GLU A 58 5.56 -4.76 -1.13
N ILE A 59 4.99 -5.38 -0.09
CA ILE A 59 4.39 -6.72 -0.19
C ILE A 59 3.23 -6.72 -1.18
N ILE A 60 2.34 -5.73 -1.11
CA ILE A 60 1.17 -5.63 -2.00
C ILE A 60 1.64 -5.37 -3.43
N SER A 61 2.56 -4.43 -3.63
CA SER A 61 3.15 -4.10 -4.93
C SER A 61 3.77 -5.33 -5.58
N ALA A 62 4.59 -6.08 -4.84
CA ALA A 62 5.21 -7.30 -5.33
C ALA A 62 4.17 -8.36 -5.72
N LYS A 63 3.17 -8.61 -4.86
CA LYS A 63 2.12 -9.61 -5.12
C LYS A 63 1.23 -9.24 -6.29
N VAL A 64 0.82 -7.98 -6.36
CA VAL A 64 0.02 -7.46 -7.47
C VAL A 64 0.81 -7.57 -8.77
N LYS A 65 2.08 -7.14 -8.81
CA LYS A 65 2.92 -7.25 -10.02
C LYS A 65 3.22 -8.70 -10.43
N GLU A 66 3.33 -9.61 -9.47
CA GLU A 66 3.50 -11.05 -9.73
C GLU A 66 2.27 -11.66 -10.41
N HIS A 67 1.06 -11.30 -9.96
CA HIS A 67 -0.19 -11.79 -10.54
C HIS A 67 -0.60 -11.02 -11.80
N PHE A 68 -0.26 -9.74 -11.85
CA PHE A 68 -0.70 -8.77 -12.83
C PHE A 68 0.50 -7.95 -13.33
N PRO A 69 1.32 -8.51 -14.24
CA PRO A 69 2.52 -7.85 -14.73
C PRO A 69 2.24 -6.59 -15.57
N GLU A 70 0.99 -6.36 -15.97
CA GLU A 70 0.57 -5.13 -16.65
C GLU A 70 0.42 -3.94 -15.69
N ILE A 71 0.31 -4.17 -14.37
CA ILE A 71 0.28 -3.10 -13.37
C ILE A 71 1.71 -2.57 -13.21
N LYS A 72 1.91 -1.31 -13.60
CA LYS A 72 3.21 -0.64 -13.55
C LYS A 72 3.59 -0.29 -12.12
N ASP A 73 2.62 0.22 -11.36
CA ASP A 73 2.87 0.77 -10.04
C ASP A 73 1.68 0.65 -9.09
N VAL A 74 1.97 0.61 -7.78
CA VAL A 74 0.96 0.54 -6.72
C VAL A 74 1.28 1.62 -5.70
N ILE A 75 0.34 2.55 -5.50
CA ILE A 75 0.53 3.72 -4.64
C ILE A 75 -0.40 3.62 -3.44
N LEU A 76 0.16 3.66 -2.23
CA LEU A 76 -0.58 3.75 -1.00
C LEU A 76 -0.97 5.18 -0.66
N ILE A 77 -2.27 5.46 -0.66
CA ILE A 77 -2.85 6.75 -0.27
C ILE A 77 -3.15 6.73 1.24
N THR A 78 -2.10 6.81 2.06
CA THR A 78 -2.23 7.04 3.51
C THR A 78 -1.80 8.46 3.86
N GLY A 79 -2.62 9.14 4.65
CA GLY A 79 -2.35 10.49 5.13
C GLY A 79 -1.34 10.48 6.28
N VAL A 80 -0.06 10.31 5.98
CA VAL A 80 1.05 10.90 6.76
C VAL A 80 2.12 11.33 5.77
N SER A 81 2.15 12.63 5.51
CA SER A 81 3.01 13.28 4.52
C SER A 81 4.50 13.06 4.78
N ASP A 82 5.28 12.99 3.71
CA ASP A 82 6.74 13.08 3.65
C ASP A 82 7.32 14.26 4.46
N ASP A 83 6.51 15.27 4.78
CA ASP A 83 6.86 16.39 5.65
C ASP A 83 7.21 15.96 7.10
N LEU A 84 6.54 14.94 7.65
CA LEU A 84 6.87 14.36 8.95
C LEU A 84 8.15 13.51 8.91
N LEU A 85 8.41 12.84 7.79
CA LEU A 85 9.65 12.10 7.53
C LEU A 85 10.85 13.04 7.37
N MET A 86 10.65 14.23 6.79
CA MET A 86 11.68 15.24 6.62
C MET A 86 11.99 15.98 7.94
N GLN A 87 10.98 16.22 8.79
CA GLN A 87 11.18 16.83 10.12
C GLN A 87 11.93 15.90 11.09
N ALA A 88 11.69 14.58 11.06
CA ALA A 88 12.45 13.62 11.87
C ALA A 88 13.94 13.55 11.50
N LYS A 89 14.26 13.71 10.21
CA LYS A 89 15.64 13.73 9.70
C LYS A 89 16.42 14.98 10.16
N ALA A 90 15.72 16.10 10.33
CA ALA A 90 16.30 17.36 10.82
C ALA A 90 16.70 17.31 12.31
N LEU A 91 16.04 16.49 13.14
CA LEU A 91 16.41 16.29 14.55
C LEU A 91 17.69 15.45 14.73
N MET A 92 17.99 14.54 13.79
CA MET A 92 19.16 13.64 13.83
C MET A 92 20.47 14.30 13.36
N THR A 93 20.45 15.56 12.90
CA THR A 93 21.63 16.27 12.41
C THR A 93 22.21 17.28 13.42
N LYS A 94 21.64 17.38 14.63
CA LYS A 94 21.99 18.41 15.63
C LYS A 94 22.66 17.90 16.92
N HIS A 95 23.33 16.76 16.85
CA HIS A 95 24.34 16.35 17.82
C HIS A 95 25.60 15.88 17.06
N THR A 96 26.41 16.85 16.65
CA THR A 96 27.87 16.71 16.54
C THR A 96 28.48 17.77 17.43
#